data_AF-A0A2N8PQS0-F1
#
_entry.id   AF-A0A2N8PQS0-F1
#
_cell.length_a   1.000
_cell.length_b   1.000
_cell.length_c   1.000
_cell.angle_alpha   90.00
_cell.angle_beta   90.00
_cell.angle_gamma   90.00
#
_symmetry.space_group_name_H-M   'P 1'
#
loop_
_entity.id
_entity.type
_entity.pdbx_description
1 polymer ?
#
loop_
_entity_poly.entity_id
_entity_poly.type
_entity_poly.pdbx_seq_one_letter_code
_entity_poly.pdbx_strand_id
1 'polypeptide(L)'
;MRTEAQGWKIVHQRRRPWPGQGIYDGVFLGERDGRWNAGCMFRGNSMDDGFKNDQYLRGNIPEWDFQHEAYRARCALNDYIQWAKEAADCWDRLFEQEASRAVDRHWAERVPLDGVADMSVTWGRSSLNGDVRTETFMMPAVQAKYELLRCMRRSYTVNKAFCQPQQHKVGSELGLAYTTAITAAGPVAVAVGSDRFTLSYDGRNTDLS
;
A
#
# COMPACT_ATOMS: atom_id res chain seq x y z
N MET A 1 -12.47 0.85 -15.47
CA MET A 1 -12.44 0.71 -14.00
C MET A 1 -12.74 2.07 -13.41
N ARG A 2 -13.77 2.18 -12.55
CA ARG A 2 -14.05 3.42 -11.83
C ARG A 2 -12.92 3.70 -10.84
N THR A 3 -12.47 4.94 -10.80
CA THR A 3 -11.41 5.41 -9.90
C THR A 3 -11.96 6.04 -8.63
N GLU A 4 -13.26 6.33 -8.58
CA GLU A 4 -13.93 6.97 -7.44
C GLU A 4 -15.33 6.42 -7.23
N ALA A 5 -15.74 6.32 -5.96
CA ALA A 5 -17.11 6.02 -5.55
C ALA A 5 -17.41 6.66 -4.19
N GLN A 6 -18.48 7.48 -4.11
CA GLN A 6 -18.94 8.11 -2.85
C GLN A 6 -17.83 8.86 -2.08
N GLY A 7 -16.95 9.55 -2.81
CA GLY A 7 -15.80 10.29 -2.24
C GLY A 7 -14.62 9.41 -1.81
N TRP A 8 -14.69 8.09 -2.02
CA TRP A 8 -13.54 7.20 -1.87
C TRP A 8 -12.82 7.07 -3.20
N LYS A 9 -11.49 7.22 -3.18
CA LYS A 9 -10.65 6.82 -4.30
C LYS A 9 -10.52 5.30 -4.27
N ILE A 10 -10.87 4.65 -5.37
CA ILE A 10 -10.75 3.20 -5.52
C ILE A 10 -9.30 2.87 -5.86
N VAL A 11 -8.59 2.28 -4.89
CA VAL A 11 -7.18 1.89 -5.03
C VAL A 11 -7.07 0.58 -5.79
N HIS A 12 -7.95 -0.37 -5.47
CA HIS A 12 -7.99 -1.66 -6.16
C HIS A 12 -9.41 -2.24 -6.11
N GLN A 13 -9.78 -2.99 -7.15
CA GLN A 13 -11.04 -3.70 -7.19
C GLN A 13 -10.95 -4.98 -8.02
N ARG A 14 -11.79 -5.95 -7.70
CA ARG A 14 -11.99 -7.14 -8.55
C ARG A 14 -13.45 -7.54 -8.53
N ARG A 15 -13.91 -8.05 -9.67
CA ARG A 15 -15.23 -8.65 -9.82
C ARG A 15 -15.12 -10.00 -10.50
N ARG A 16 -16.06 -10.89 -10.23
CA ARG A 16 -16.16 -12.20 -10.86
C ARG A 16 -17.61 -12.50 -11.22
N PRO A 17 -17.89 -13.01 -12.43
CA PRO A 17 -19.23 -13.48 -12.78
C PRO A 17 -19.59 -14.72 -11.96
N TRP A 18 -20.83 -14.77 -11.49
CA TRP A 18 -21.47 -15.97 -10.99
C TRP A 18 -21.74 -16.92 -12.16
N PRO A 19 -21.25 -18.18 -12.09
CA PRO A 19 -21.47 -19.15 -13.15
C PRO A 19 -22.95 -19.29 -13.51
N GLY A 20 -23.30 -19.07 -14.78
CA GLY A 20 -24.64 -19.31 -15.32
C GLY A 20 -25.72 -18.30 -14.95
N GLN A 21 -25.43 -17.23 -14.19
CA GLN A 21 -26.45 -16.28 -13.73
C GLN A 21 -26.36 -14.88 -14.36
N GLY A 22 -25.25 -14.54 -15.03
CA GLY A 22 -25.04 -13.18 -15.57
C GLY A 22 -24.90 -12.10 -14.49
N ILE A 23 -24.74 -12.49 -13.22
CA ILE A 23 -24.58 -11.63 -12.06
C ILE A 23 -23.09 -11.55 -11.69
N TYR A 24 -22.60 -10.41 -11.21
CA TYR A 24 -21.22 -10.16 -10.83
C TYR A 24 -21.14 -9.73 -9.38
N ASP A 25 -20.39 -10.49 -8.58
CA ASP A 25 -19.95 -10.05 -7.24
C ASP A 25 -18.56 -9.45 -7.33
N GLY A 26 -18.22 -8.63 -6.34
CA GLY A 26 -16.94 -7.96 -6.33
C GLY A 26 -16.57 -7.39 -4.99
N VAL A 27 -15.34 -6.92 -4.91
CA VAL A 27 -14.76 -6.29 -3.74
C VAL A 27 -13.99 -5.05 -4.17
N PHE A 28 -13.91 -4.05 -3.31
CA PHE A 28 -13.02 -2.90 -3.48
C PHE A 28 -12.17 -2.63 -2.23
N LEU A 29 -11.03 -2.01 -2.47
CA LEU A 29 -10.18 -1.35 -1.48
C LEU A 29 -10.12 0.13 -1.84
N GLY A 30 -10.45 0.99 -0.90
CA GLY A 30 -10.55 2.43 -1.12
C GLY A 30 -9.86 3.24 -0.03
N GLU A 31 -9.50 4.47 -0.39
CA GLU A 31 -8.85 5.44 0.48
C GLU A 31 -9.54 6.81 0.39
N ARG A 32 -9.63 7.51 1.53
CA ARG A 32 -10.16 8.87 1.64
C ARG A 32 -9.50 9.59 2.83
N ASP A 33 -8.72 10.62 2.57
CA ASP A 33 -8.07 11.47 3.57
C ASP A 33 -7.25 10.69 4.62
N GLY A 34 -6.50 9.69 4.17
CA GLY A 34 -5.72 8.77 4.99
C GLY A 34 -6.56 7.72 5.72
N ARG A 35 -7.88 7.69 5.53
CA ARG A 35 -8.76 6.60 5.98
C ARG A 35 -8.81 5.53 4.90
N TRP A 36 -8.76 4.28 5.32
CA TRP A 36 -8.75 3.13 4.43
C TRP A 36 -9.92 2.23 4.74
N ASN A 37 -10.56 1.71 3.70
CA ASN A 37 -11.70 0.83 3.86
C ASN A 37 -11.75 -0.21 2.74
N ALA A 38 -12.36 -1.35 3.04
CA ALA A 38 -12.66 -2.38 2.07
C ALA A 38 -14.10 -2.84 2.20
N GLY A 39 -14.67 -3.34 1.12
CA GLY A 39 -16.04 -3.82 1.15
C GLY A 39 -16.40 -4.63 -0.08
N CYS A 40 -17.57 -5.25 -0.01
CA CYS A 40 -18.19 -5.90 -1.15
C CYS A 40 -18.86 -4.87 -2.05
N MET A 41 -18.85 -5.12 -3.36
CA MET A 41 -19.67 -4.44 -4.34
C MET A 41 -21.05 -5.12 -4.45
N PHE A 42 -22.03 -4.39 -4.97
CA PHE A 42 -23.36 -4.94 -5.20
C PHE A 42 -23.34 -5.95 -6.35
N ARG A 43 -24.21 -6.96 -6.24
CA ARG A 43 -24.53 -7.93 -7.30
C ARG A 43 -24.96 -7.21 -8.58
N GLY A 44 -24.10 -7.18 -9.57
CA GLY A 44 -24.30 -6.42 -10.80
C GLY A 44 -24.55 -7.27 -12.02
N ASN A 45 -25.01 -6.68 -13.12
CA ASN A 45 -25.00 -7.31 -14.44
C ASN A 45 -23.75 -6.92 -15.26
N SER A 46 -22.88 -6.05 -14.72
CA SER A 46 -21.70 -5.53 -15.42
C SER A 46 -20.51 -5.32 -14.49
N MET A 47 -19.36 -5.00 -15.06
CA MET A 47 -18.18 -4.63 -14.28
C MET A 47 -18.34 -3.30 -13.54
N ASP A 48 -19.21 -2.40 -14.02
CA ASP A 48 -19.24 -0.98 -13.61
C ASP A 48 -20.40 -0.59 -12.68
N ASP A 49 -21.41 -1.45 -12.51
CA ASP A 49 -22.61 -1.17 -11.70
C ASP A 49 -22.48 -1.44 -10.20
N GLY A 50 -21.32 -1.93 -9.74
CA GLY A 50 -21.10 -2.46 -8.39
C GLY A 50 -21.07 -1.41 -7.28
N PHE A 51 -21.23 -0.13 -7.63
CA PHE A 51 -21.11 1.02 -6.73
C PHE A 51 -22.37 1.93 -6.72
N LYS A 52 -23.58 1.36 -6.77
CA LYS A 52 -24.88 2.06 -6.68
C LYS A 52 -25.48 2.09 -5.25
N ASN A 53 -25.78 3.26 -4.69
CA ASN A 53 -26.45 3.46 -3.38
C ASN A 53 -25.62 3.04 -2.15
N ASP A 54 -25.82 3.72 -1.02
CA ASP A 54 -24.99 3.78 0.22
C ASP A 54 -24.72 2.47 1.00
N GLN A 55 -24.42 1.34 0.34
CA GLN A 55 -24.40 0.00 0.93
C GLN A 55 -23.13 -0.81 0.64
N TYR A 56 -21.98 -0.15 0.62
CA TYR A 56 -20.66 -0.77 0.37
C TYR A 56 -19.73 -0.75 1.58
N LEU A 57 -20.21 -0.24 2.70
CA LEU A 57 -19.40 0.13 3.85
C LEU A 57 -19.70 -0.82 5.01
N ARG A 58 -18.74 -1.69 5.35
CA ARG A 58 -18.62 -2.15 6.73
C ARG A 58 -17.17 -2.04 7.16
N GLY A 59 -16.96 -1.19 8.16
CA GLY A 59 -15.66 -0.94 8.75
C GLY A 59 -15.58 0.41 9.46
N ASN A 60 -16.63 0.82 10.19
CA ASN A 60 -16.42 1.82 11.24
C ASN A 60 -15.50 1.17 12.27
N ILE A 61 -14.19 1.30 12.10
CA ILE A 61 -13.23 1.00 13.16
C ILE A 61 -13.19 2.28 14.00
N PRO A 62 -13.73 2.29 15.23
CA PRO A 62 -13.89 3.51 16.03
C PRO A 62 -12.56 4.18 16.42
N GLU A 63 -11.42 3.55 16.12
CA GLU A 63 -10.09 3.95 16.55
C GLU A 63 -9.24 4.61 15.46
N TRP A 64 -9.80 4.91 14.28
CA TRP A 64 -9.03 5.45 13.16
C TRP A 64 -8.22 6.70 13.51
N ASP A 65 -8.73 7.56 14.38
CA ASP A 65 -8.07 8.83 14.72
C ASP A 65 -6.82 8.62 15.59
N PHE A 66 -6.68 7.47 16.26
CA PHE A 66 -5.51 7.16 17.10
C PHE A 66 -4.44 6.31 16.40
N GLN A 67 -4.78 5.72 15.26
CA GLN A 67 -3.90 4.82 14.51
C GLN A 67 -3.24 5.57 13.34
N HIS A 68 -2.04 5.20 12.92
CA HIS A 68 -1.42 5.82 11.73
C HIS A 68 -1.95 5.17 10.42
N GLU A 69 -1.83 5.90 9.31
CA GLU A 69 -2.41 5.48 8.02
C GLU A 69 -1.97 4.09 7.57
N ALA A 70 -0.67 3.78 7.63
CA ALA A 70 -0.18 2.48 7.18
C ALA A 70 -0.77 1.28 7.95
N TYR A 71 -1.14 1.46 9.23
CA TYR A 71 -1.85 0.44 9.97
C TYR A 71 -3.30 0.31 9.48
N ARG A 72 -4.00 1.44 9.29
CA ARG A 72 -5.36 1.45 8.72
C ARG A 72 -5.42 0.77 7.34
N ALA A 73 -4.44 1.05 6.48
CA ALA A 73 -4.32 0.42 5.16
C ALA A 73 -4.09 -1.08 5.27
N ARG A 74 -3.25 -1.54 6.22
CA ARG A 74 -3.04 -2.97 6.49
C ARG A 74 -4.33 -3.65 6.95
N CYS A 75 -5.09 -3.05 7.85
CA CYS A 75 -6.39 -3.57 8.29
C CYS A 75 -7.36 -3.68 7.10
N ALA A 76 -7.52 -2.60 6.33
CA ALA A 76 -8.39 -2.59 5.16
C ALA A 76 -7.96 -3.62 4.10
N LEU A 77 -6.66 -3.82 3.88
CA LEU A 77 -6.14 -4.84 2.96
C LEU A 77 -6.47 -6.26 3.45
N ASN A 78 -6.35 -6.53 4.75
CA ASN A 78 -6.74 -7.82 5.33
C ASN A 78 -8.24 -8.07 5.17
N ASP A 79 -9.07 -7.06 5.44
CA ASP A 79 -10.52 -7.13 5.24
C ASP A 79 -10.87 -7.35 3.76
N TYR A 80 -10.17 -6.66 2.86
CA TYR A 80 -10.32 -6.83 1.41
C TYR A 80 -10.03 -8.26 0.96
N ILE A 81 -8.96 -8.85 1.48
CA ILE A 81 -8.60 -10.25 1.23
C ILE A 81 -9.64 -11.20 1.82
N GLN A 82 -10.16 -10.91 3.01
CA GLN A 82 -11.18 -11.72 3.65
C GLN A 82 -12.48 -11.70 2.84
N TRP A 83 -12.95 -10.53 2.41
CA TRP A 83 -14.12 -10.40 1.55
C TRP A 83 -13.94 -11.10 0.21
N ALA A 84 -12.74 -11.04 -0.38
CA ALA A 84 -12.45 -11.72 -1.63
C ALA A 84 -12.53 -13.26 -1.50
N LYS A 85 -12.22 -13.80 -0.32
CA LYS A 85 -12.34 -15.22 0.01
C LYS A 85 -13.78 -15.63 0.32
N GLU A 86 -14.47 -14.85 1.13
CA GLU A 86 -15.76 -15.25 1.71
C GLU A 86 -16.97 -14.89 0.85
N ALA A 87 -16.98 -13.71 0.24
CA ALA A 87 -18.18 -13.16 -0.38
C ALA A 87 -18.16 -13.20 -1.91
N ALA A 88 -17.00 -12.98 -2.52
CA ALA A 88 -16.88 -12.84 -3.97
C ALA A 88 -16.21 -14.03 -4.69
N ASP A 89 -15.67 -15.00 -3.94
CA ASP A 89 -14.85 -16.11 -4.45
C ASP A 89 -13.90 -15.67 -5.57
N CYS A 90 -13.24 -14.53 -5.39
CA CYS A 90 -12.38 -13.92 -6.41
C CYS A 90 -10.92 -13.82 -5.95
N TRP A 91 -10.59 -14.53 -4.88
CA TRP A 91 -9.26 -14.58 -4.30
C TRP A 91 -8.38 -15.62 -4.99
N ASP A 92 -7.13 -15.22 -5.26
CA ASP A 92 -6.01 -16.10 -5.61
C ASP A 92 -4.71 -15.45 -5.08
N ARG A 93 -3.55 -16.12 -5.22
CA ARG A 93 -2.28 -15.54 -4.75
C ARG A 93 -1.87 -14.28 -5.52
N LEU A 94 -2.27 -14.16 -6.79
CA LEU A 94 -1.94 -12.98 -7.61
C LEU A 94 -2.76 -11.78 -7.16
N PHE A 95 -4.01 -11.98 -6.75
CA PHE A 95 -4.88 -10.98 -6.18
C PHE A 95 -4.26 -10.29 -4.96
N GLU A 96 -3.77 -11.07 -4.00
CA GLU A 96 -3.15 -10.53 -2.78
C GLU A 96 -1.90 -9.70 -3.10
N GLN A 97 -1.10 -10.17 -4.06
CA GLN A 97 0.08 -9.45 -4.53
C GLN A 97 -0.30 -8.14 -5.23
N GLU A 98 -1.26 -8.16 -6.16
CA GLU A 98 -1.70 -6.97 -6.89
C GLU A 98 -2.41 -5.96 -5.98
N ALA A 99 -3.23 -6.41 -5.03
CA ALA A 99 -3.86 -5.55 -4.03
C ALA A 99 -2.80 -4.83 -3.19
N SER A 100 -1.78 -5.56 -2.72
CA SER A 100 -0.68 -4.96 -1.96
C SER A 100 0.13 -3.97 -2.80
N ARG A 101 0.41 -4.31 -4.07
CA ARG A 101 1.12 -3.42 -5.00
C ARG A 101 0.31 -2.16 -5.32
N ALA A 102 -1.00 -2.26 -5.39
CA ALA A 102 -1.89 -1.13 -5.63
C ALA A 102 -1.83 -0.11 -4.48
N VAL A 103 -1.76 -0.58 -3.22
CA VAL A 103 -1.53 0.29 -2.06
C VAL A 103 -0.18 1.03 -2.18
N ASP A 104 0.90 0.29 -2.46
CA ASP A 104 2.24 0.87 -2.61
C ASP A 104 2.29 1.91 -3.75
N ARG A 105 1.64 1.63 -4.90
CA ARG A 105 1.55 2.57 -6.04
C ARG A 105 0.77 3.82 -5.67
N HIS A 106 -0.40 3.66 -5.06
CA HIS A 106 -1.25 4.77 -4.64
C HIS A 106 -0.53 5.71 -3.65
N TRP A 107 0.24 5.16 -2.73
CA TRP A 107 1.09 5.95 -1.83
C TRP A 107 2.27 6.63 -2.53
N ALA A 108 2.92 5.96 -3.49
CA ALA A 108 4.04 6.55 -4.23
C ALA A 108 3.59 7.78 -5.04
N GLU A 109 2.43 7.72 -5.65
CA GLU A 109 1.84 8.78 -6.49
C GLU A 109 1.17 9.91 -5.68
N ARG A 110 1.04 9.77 -4.36
CA ARG A 110 0.28 10.74 -3.55
C ARG A 110 0.86 12.15 -3.56
N VAL A 111 2.19 12.25 -3.60
CA VAL A 111 2.89 13.53 -3.74
C VAL A 111 3.43 13.59 -5.17
N PRO A 112 3.06 14.60 -5.97
CA PRO A 112 3.63 14.79 -7.30
C PRO A 112 5.15 14.93 -7.24
N LEU A 113 5.85 14.25 -8.14
CA LEU A 113 7.31 14.27 -8.27
C LEU A 113 7.73 14.81 -9.64
N ASP A 114 6.95 15.74 -10.19
CA ASP A 114 7.24 16.37 -11.48
C ASP A 114 8.58 17.12 -11.43
N GLY A 115 9.49 16.80 -12.35
CA GLY A 115 10.83 17.40 -12.40
C GLY A 115 11.80 16.90 -11.33
N VAL A 116 11.42 15.93 -10.50
CA VAL A 116 12.34 15.26 -9.58
C VAL A 116 13.22 14.31 -10.37
N ALA A 117 14.53 14.39 -10.17
CA ALA A 117 15.49 13.50 -10.83
C ALA A 117 15.23 12.03 -10.48
N ASP A 118 15.75 11.13 -11.32
CA ASP A 118 15.76 9.70 -11.01
C ASP A 118 16.38 9.45 -9.63
N MET A 119 15.91 8.40 -8.97
CA MET A 119 16.34 8.03 -7.63
C MET A 119 16.62 6.54 -7.55
N SER A 120 17.46 6.16 -6.59
CA SER A 120 17.74 4.78 -6.22
C SER A 120 17.15 4.48 -4.85
N VAL A 121 16.77 3.22 -4.65
CA VAL A 121 16.31 2.69 -3.36
C VAL A 121 17.41 1.83 -2.78
N THR A 122 17.73 2.05 -1.51
CA THR A 122 18.57 1.14 -0.73
C THR A 122 17.78 0.67 0.47
N TRP A 123 17.74 -0.65 0.68
CA TRP A 123 17.35 -1.24 1.95
C TRP A 123 18.57 -1.93 2.55
N GLY A 124 18.86 -1.60 3.81
CA GLY A 124 19.95 -2.18 4.59
C GLY A 124 19.45 -2.59 5.98
N ARG A 125 20.06 -3.64 6.53
CA ARG A 125 19.82 -4.08 7.91
C ARG A 125 21.07 -3.85 8.73
N SER A 126 20.95 -3.04 9.78
CA SER A 126 22.03 -2.82 10.74
C SER A 126 22.31 -4.14 11.45
N SER A 127 23.37 -4.85 11.03
CA SER A 127 23.84 -6.08 11.65
C SER A 127 25.33 -5.94 12.00
N LEU A 128 25.78 -6.68 13.02
CA LEU A 128 27.18 -6.70 13.46
C LEU A 128 28.17 -7.16 12.36
N ASN A 129 27.69 -7.79 11.28
CA ASN A 129 28.49 -8.39 10.21
C ASN A 129 28.36 -7.70 8.83
N GLY A 130 27.74 -6.51 8.76
CA GLY A 130 27.63 -5.71 7.54
C GLY A 130 26.21 -5.55 6.99
N ASP A 131 26.02 -4.48 6.22
CA ASP A 131 24.75 -4.11 5.55
C ASP A 131 24.48 -5.05 4.36
N VAL A 132 23.35 -5.75 4.35
CA VAL A 132 22.80 -6.32 3.10
C VAL A 132 22.30 -5.15 2.28
N ARG A 133 23.02 -4.77 1.22
CA ARG A 133 22.57 -3.73 0.28
C ARG A 133 21.81 -4.41 -0.86
N THR A 134 20.57 -4.04 -1.05
CA THR A 134 19.85 -4.35 -2.30
C THR A 134 20.37 -3.41 -3.40
N GLU A 135 20.55 -3.93 -4.62
CA GLU A 135 21.17 -3.21 -5.73
C GLU A 135 20.48 -1.88 -6.05
N THR A 136 21.29 -0.83 -6.16
CA THR A 136 20.93 0.56 -6.37
C THR A 136 20.84 0.88 -7.86
N PHE A 137 19.74 0.50 -8.52
CA PHE A 137 19.45 1.01 -9.86
C PHE A 137 18.74 2.36 -9.77
N MET A 138 19.20 3.33 -10.56
CA MET A 138 18.47 4.58 -10.77
C MET A 138 17.19 4.28 -11.55
N MET A 139 16.08 4.84 -11.07
CA MET A 139 14.78 4.68 -11.71
C MET A 139 13.96 5.97 -11.53
N PRO A 140 12.89 6.16 -12.32
CA PRO A 140 12.01 7.31 -12.19
C PRO A 140 11.56 7.52 -10.74
N ALA A 141 11.52 8.77 -10.29
CA ALA A 141 11.26 9.17 -8.91
C ALA A 141 10.07 8.45 -8.25
N VAL A 142 8.93 8.36 -8.96
CA VAL A 142 7.72 7.67 -8.49
C VAL A 142 7.95 6.16 -8.39
N GLN A 143 8.66 5.55 -9.34
CA GLN A 143 8.99 4.13 -9.31
C GLN A 143 9.94 3.79 -8.16
N ALA A 144 10.92 4.66 -7.88
CA ALA A 144 11.82 4.52 -6.74
C ALA A 144 11.05 4.61 -5.42
N LYS A 145 10.13 5.58 -5.28
CA LYS A 145 9.27 5.69 -4.10
C LYS A 145 8.34 4.47 -3.93
N TYR A 146 7.81 3.92 -5.03
CA TYR A 146 7.07 2.66 -5.02
C TYR A 146 7.94 1.49 -4.50
N GLU A 147 9.17 1.36 -4.98
CA GLU A 147 10.10 0.32 -4.54
C GLU A 147 10.49 0.47 -3.06
N LEU A 148 10.68 1.70 -2.58
CA LEU A 148 10.89 2.00 -1.16
C LEU A 148 9.75 1.45 -0.29
N LEU A 149 8.51 1.82 -0.60
CA LEU A 149 7.31 1.39 0.12
C LEU A 149 7.14 -0.14 0.06
N ARG A 150 7.39 -0.73 -1.11
CA ARG A 150 7.38 -2.18 -1.31
C ARG A 150 8.42 -2.88 -0.43
N CYS A 151 9.65 -2.37 -0.36
CA CYS A 151 10.71 -2.92 0.51
C CYS A 151 10.34 -2.79 1.98
N MET A 152 9.83 -1.64 2.42
CA MET A 152 9.34 -1.44 3.79
C MET A 152 8.27 -2.48 4.13
N ARG A 153 7.25 -2.66 3.29
CA ARG A 153 6.17 -3.63 3.53
C ARG A 153 6.66 -5.08 3.57
N ARG A 154 7.66 -5.45 2.76
CA ARG A 154 8.23 -6.81 2.72
C ARG A 154 9.25 -7.08 3.82
N SER A 155 9.75 -6.07 4.51
CA SER A 155 10.69 -6.24 5.61
C SER A 155 10.08 -7.07 6.74
N TYR A 156 10.85 -8.03 7.24
CA TYR A 156 10.48 -8.82 8.42
C TYR A 156 10.37 -7.93 9.67
N THR A 157 11.30 -6.99 9.85
CA THR A 157 11.32 -6.07 10.99
C THR A 157 10.08 -5.19 11.01
N VAL A 158 9.69 -4.65 9.85
CA VAL A 158 8.45 -3.86 9.69
C VAL A 158 7.22 -4.72 9.95
N ASN A 159 7.17 -5.95 9.42
CA ASN A 159 6.07 -6.87 9.69
C ASN A 159 5.92 -7.22 11.17
N LYS A 160 7.05 -7.40 11.88
CA LYS A 160 7.06 -7.62 13.33
C LYS A 160 6.60 -6.37 14.09
N ALA A 161 6.98 -5.17 13.65
CA ALA A 161 6.53 -3.92 14.25
C ALA A 161 5.01 -3.78 14.18
N PHE A 162 4.38 -4.14 13.06
CA PHE A 162 2.92 -4.17 12.94
C PHE A 162 2.22 -5.16 13.89
N CYS A 163 2.92 -6.13 14.49
CA CYS A 163 2.35 -7.01 15.51
C CYS A 163 2.37 -6.37 16.92
N GLN A 164 2.95 -5.18 17.07
CA GLN A 164 3.11 -4.50 18.35
C GLN A 164 2.07 -3.37 18.51
N PRO A 165 1.16 -3.41 19.50
CA PRO A 165 0.10 -2.40 19.65
C PRO A 165 0.59 -0.95 19.75
N GLN A 166 1.74 -0.73 20.40
CA GLN A 166 2.35 0.60 20.50
C GLN A 166 2.78 1.19 19.15
N GLN A 167 3.10 0.34 18.18
CA GLN A 167 3.52 0.77 16.86
C GLN A 167 2.34 1.18 15.99
N HIS A 168 1.09 0.85 16.35
CA HIS A 168 -0.10 1.23 15.58
C HIS A 168 -0.47 2.70 15.75
N LYS A 169 -0.01 3.34 16.83
CA LYS A 169 -0.41 4.68 17.22
C LYS A 169 0.19 5.76 16.31
N VAL A 170 -0.53 6.87 16.16
CA VAL A 170 0.03 8.08 15.56
C VAL A 170 1.29 8.50 16.33
N GLY A 171 2.36 8.85 15.60
CA GLY A 171 3.64 9.24 16.17
C GLY A 171 4.55 8.09 16.61
N SER A 172 4.14 6.82 16.43
CA SER A 172 5.05 5.68 16.60
C SER A 172 6.20 5.73 15.58
N GLU A 173 7.29 5.02 15.85
CA GLU A 173 8.42 4.88 14.92
C GLU A 173 7.95 4.37 13.55
N LEU A 174 7.13 3.31 13.54
CA LEU A 174 6.54 2.76 12.33
C LEU A 174 5.66 3.79 11.60
N GLY A 175 4.82 4.52 12.34
CA GLY A 175 3.93 5.52 11.80
C GLY A 175 4.68 6.70 11.19
N LEU A 176 5.73 7.19 11.86
CA LEU A 176 6.60 8.25 11.35
C LEU A 176 7.37 7.79 10.12
N ALA A 177 7.90 6.57 10.10
CA ALA A 177 8.62 6.02 8.94
C ALA A 177 7.71 5.95 7.70
N TYR A 178 6.51 5.39 7.82
CA TYR A 178 5.56 5.35 6.70
C TYR A 178 5.08 6.75 6.30
N THR A 179 4.78 7.62 7.27
CA THR A 179 4.35 9.00 6.96
C THR A 179 5.43 9.72 6.15
N THR A 180 6.68 9.65 6.60
CA THR A 180 7.82 10.27 5.91
C THR A 180 8.02 9.68 4.52
N ALA A 181 7.93 8.35 4.36
CA ALA A 181 8.04 7.70 3.05
C ALA A 181 6.90 8.06 2.10
N ILE A 182 5.66 8.15 2.58
CA ILE A 182 4.47 8.50 1.79
C ILE A 182 4.50 9.97 1.37
N THR A 183 4.91 10.89 2.26
CA THR A 183 4.91 12.34 1.99
C THR A 183 6.21 12.86 1.37
N ALA A 184 7.21 11.99 1.17
CA ALA A 184 8.47 12.38 0.54
C ALA A 184 8.26 12.98 -0.85
N ALA A 185 8.80 14.19 -1.05
CA ALA A 185 8.86 14.91 -2.32
C ALA A 185 10.27 14.85 -2.96
N GLY A 186 11.10 13.91 -2.51
CA GLY A 186 12.51 13.80 -2.85
C GLY A 186 13.21 12.75 -1.98
N PRO A 187 14.54 12.82 -1.84
CA PRO A 187 15.32 11.87 -1.06
C PRO A 187 14.85 11.80 0.39
N VAL A 188 14.88 10.59 0.93
CA VAL A 188 14.47 10.35 2.31
C VAL A 188 15.25 9.16 2.86
N ALA A 189 15.57 9.22 4.15
CA ALA A 189 16.03 8.06 4.91
C ALA A 189 15.08 7.83 6.08
N VAL A 190 14.59 6.59 6.21
CA VAL A 190 13.73 6.17 7.32
C VAL A 190 14.28 4.90 7.95
N ALA A 191 13.97 4.70 9.23
CA ALA A 191 14.35 3.50 9.95
C ALA A 191 13.13 2.90 10.66
N VAL A 192 13.10 1.58 10.74
CA VAL A 192 12.15 0.82 11.56
C VAL A 192 12.92 -0.31 12.23
N GLY A 193 13.15 -0.20 13.53
CA GLY A 193 14.03 -1.09 14.28
C GLY A 193 15.46 -1.05 13.72
N SER A 194 15.99 -2.21 13.33
CA SER A 194 17.33 -2.30 12.73
C SER A 194 17.36 -2.12 11.22
N ASP A 195 16.20 -2.01 10.56
CA ASP A 195 16.13 -1.82 9.12
C ASP A 195 16.18 -0.33 8.78
N ARG A 196 16.98 0.00 7.77
CA ARG A 196 17.12 1.33 7.19
C ARG A 196 16.71 1.30 5.73
N PHE A 197 15.90 2.25 5.33
CA PHE A 197 15.41 2.40 3.97
C PHE A 197 15.76 3.80 3.49
N THR A 198 16.32 3.88 2.30
CA THR A 198 16.79 5.14 1.73
C THR A 198 16.31 5.27 0.30
N LEU A 199 15.87 6.47 -0.03
CA LEU A 199 15.61 6.96 -1.37
C LEU A 199 16.61 8.09 -1.62
N SER A 200 17.43 8.00 -2.67
CA SER A 200 18.54 8.93 -2.91
C SER A 200 18.74 9.22 -4.39
N TYR A 201 19.30 10.39 -4.71
CA TYR A 201 19.70 10.73 -6.08
C TYR A 201 21.01 10.07 -6.52
N ASP A 202 21.79 9.55 -5.58
CA ASP A 202 23.09 8.96 -5.91
C ASP A 202 22.90 7.53 -6.43
N GLY A 203 22.91 7.41 -7.75
CA GLY A 203 23.50 6.26 -8.39
C GLY A 203 24.99 6.35 -8.10
N ARG A 204 25.54 5.42 -7.31
CA ARG A 204 27.00 5.23 -7.37
C ARG A 204 27.31 4.85 -8.81
N ASN A 205 27.78 5.80 -9.61
CA ASN A 205 28.62 5.49 -10.75
C ASN A 205 29.77 4.66 -10.19
N THR A 206 29.74 3.36 -10.43
CA THR A 206 30.99 2.64 -10.64
C THR A 206 31.54 3.16 -11.96
N ASP A 207 32.17 4.33 -11.90
CA ASP A 207 33.28 4.63 -12.80
C ASP A 207 34.36 3.58 -12.47
N LEU A 208 34.39 2.52 -13.27
CA LEU A 208 35.56 1.70 -13.43
C LEU A 208 35.88 1.65 -14.92
N SER A 209 36.84 2.50 -15.27
CA SER A 209 37.81 2.45 -16.39
C SER A 209 37.26 2.45 -17.81
#